data_AF-A0A8J6CZB9-F1
#
_entry.id   AF-A0A8J6CZB9-F1
#
_cell.length_a   1.000
_cell.length_b   1.000
_cell.length_c   1.000
_cell.angle_alpha   90.00
_cell.angle_beta   90.00
_cell.angle_gamma   90.00
#
_symmetry.space_group_name_H-M   'P 1'
#
loop_
_entity.id
_entity.type
_entity.pdbx_description
1 polymer ?
#
loop_
_entity_poly.entity_id
_entity_poly.type
_entity_poly.pdbx_seq_one_letter_code
_entity_poly.pdbx_strand_id
1 'polypeptide(L)'
;MESTEGEGSLEPEIQFTEIETTAECLDGSLIFHVVKDTIGFILYMHQQIPSILQDITLEFDLMHTEYKELEVDLAKTELKASLRRKHIGRMREVKQGIRKMEKFMSTISSLQTALQLLISQIPNIHEVILVLGTSPIRPQHVYQLCFSHANPAPSAEANFIKGKTAEGLSRKAIRALISKDAGSSSYLGPTKLFLMIKAPTSLNLPLHFLPKRDFRYSKKIVPFRLRFRCRTQGLKIDEDHNSLPGRSSGIDSSNDLIWFQCRHAIKGIAFKTTEEE
;
A
#
# COMPACT_ATOMS: atom_id res chain seq x y z
N MET A 1 -42.56 4.25 -37.76
CA MET A 1 -42.44 5.55 -37.05
C MET A 1 -43.44 5.43 -35.91
N GLU A 2 -43.02 5.08 -34.71
CA GLU A 2 -42.21 5.91 -33.83
C GLU A 2 -41.33 5.03 -32.94
N SER A 3 -40.04 5.31 -32.92
CA SER A 3 -39.02 4.63 -32.12
C SER A 3 -38.57 5.60 -31.04
N THR A 4 -38.95 5.35 -29.79
CA THR A 4 -38.38 6.04 -28.63
C THR A 4 -37.26 5.19 -28.04
N GLU A 5 -36.03 5.58 -28.42
CA GLU A 5 -34.80 5.27 -27.71
C GLU A 5 -34.59 6.25 -26.53
N GLY A 6 -33.78 5.84 -25.55
CA GLY A 6 -33.24 6.68 -24.46
C GLY A 6 -33.98 6.50 -23.14
N GLU A 7 -33.35 6.34 -21.97
CA GLU A 7 -32.01 6.69 -21.52
C GLU A 7 -31.71 5.94 -20.20
N GLY A 8 -30.42 5.84 -19.88
CA GLY A 8 -29.98 5.80 -18.48
C GLY A 8 -29.71 4.42 -17.90
N SER A 9 -28.71 3.69 -18.43
CA SER A 9 -27.98 2.70 -17.63
C SER A 9 -27.31 3.43 -16.47
N LEU A 10 -27.96 3.45 -15.31
CA LEU A 10 -27.44 3.96 -14.04
C LEU A 10 -26.05 3.36 -13.81
N GLU A 11 -25.01 4.20 -13.87
CA GLU A 11 -23.71 3.83 -13.31
C GLU A 11 -23.94 3.49 -11.83
N PRO A 12 -23.45 2.35 -11.32
CA PRO A 12 -23.59 2.05 -9.91
C PRO A 12 -22.91 3.17 -9.11
N GLU A 13 -23.68 3.82 -8.22
CA GLU A 13 -23.18 4.85 -7.32
C GLU A 13 -21.84 4.39 -6.73
N ILE A 14 -20.82 5.23 -6.88
CA ILE A 14 -19.46 4.95 -6.43
C ILE A 14 -19.47 4.95 -4.89
N GLN A 15 -19.80 3.80 -4.29
CA GLN A 15 -19.96 3.68 -2.84
C GLN A 15 -18.59 3.54 -2.15
N PHE A 16 -18.18 4.59 -1.45
CA PHE A 16 -17.00 4.59 -0.59
C PHE A 16 -17.37 4.16 0.83
N THR A 17 -16.47 3.47 1.52
CA THR A 17 -16.51 3.43 2.98
C THR A 17 -15.73 4.62 3.51
N GLU A 18 -16.43 5.51 4.20
CA GLU A 18 -15.82 6.66 4.86
C GLU A 18 -15.05 6.22 6.12
N ILE A 19 -13.82 6.73 6.25
CA ILE A 19 -12.96 6.53 7.40
C ILE A 19 -12.56 7.89 7.93
N GLU A 20 -13.10 8.22 9.09
CA GLU A 20 -12.82 9.47 9.75
C GLU A 20 -11.63 9.38 10.72
N THR A 21 -10.81 10.43 10.68
CA THR A 21 -9.78 10.70 11.67
C THR A 21 -10.08 11.98 12.45
N THR A 22 -9.70 12.00 13.72
CA THR A 22 -9.70 13.21 14.56
C THR A 22 -8.51 14.12 14.27
N ALA A 23 -7.56 13.68 13.44
CA ALA A 23 -6.44 14.51 13.01
C ALA A 23 -6.94 15.70 12.18
N GLU A 24 -6.27 16.84 12.33
CA GLU A 24 -6.62 18.08 11.64
C GLU A 24 -6.34 18.01 10.13
N CYS A 25 -5.30 17.26 9.72
CA CYS A 25 -4.94 17.04 8.32
C CYS A 25 -4.45 15.60 8.08
N LEU A 26 -4.47 15.18 6.81
CA LEU A 26 -3.88 13.93 6.33
C LEU A 26 -2.48 14.21 5.78
N ASP A 27 -1.49 14.28 6.67
CA ASP A 27 -0.10 14.52 6.24
C ASP A 27 0.51 13.33 5.47
N GLY A 28 1.66 13.58 4.85
CA GLY A 28 2.38 12.56 4.09
C GLY A 28 2.80 11.35 4.92
N SER A 29 3.13 11.52 6.20
CA SER A 29 3.53 10.42 7.09
C SER A 29 2.35 9.49 7.36
N LEU A 30 1.18 10.06 7.63
CA LEU A 30 -0.08 9.34 7.83
C LEU A 30 -0.45 8.53 6.59
N ILE A 31 -0.41 9.16 5.41
CA ILE A 31 -0.68 8.48 4.13
C ILE A 31 0.30 7.34 3.90
N PHE A 32 1.60 7.58 4.11
CA PHE A 32 2.64 6.58 3.97
C PHE A 32 2.34 5.32 4.82
N HIS A 33 2.06 5.51 6.11
CA HIS A 33 1.82 4.38 7.03
C HIS A 33 0.51 3.66 6.75
N VAL A 34 -0.55 4.37 6.38
CA VAL A 34 -1.83 3.75 5.99
C VAL A 34 -1.64 2.89 4.74
N VAL A 35 -0.95 3.40 3.71
CA VAL A 35 -0.68 2.64 2.49
C VAL A 35 0.22 1.43 2.80
N LYS A 36 1.29 1.63 3.59
CA LYS A 36 2.21 0.55 4.00
C LYS A 36 1.49 -0.56 4.77
N ASP A 37 0.68 -0.22 5.77
CA ASP A 37 -0.05 -1.20 6.56
C ASP A 37 -1.11 -1.91 5.71
N THR A 38 -1.78 -1.19 4.80
CA THR A 38 -2.75 -1.77 3.86
C THR A 38 -2.08 -2.77 2.91
N ILE A 39 -0.86 -2.47 2.42
CA ILE A 39 -0.06 -3.41 1.63
C ILE A 39 0.22 -4.69 2.43
N GLY A 40 0.70 -4.56 3.68
CA GLY A 40 0.97 -5.70 4.55
C GLY A 40 -0.27 -6.56 4.80
N PHE A 41 -1.40 -5.92 5.05
CA PHE A 41 -2.70 -6.59 5.22
C PHE A 41 -3.13 -7.34 3.96
N ILE A 42 -3.10 -6.70 2.78
CA ILE A 42 -3.50 -7.34 1.51
C ILE A 42 -2.63 -8.55 1.23
N LEU A 43 -1.31 -8.43 1.41
CA LEU A 43 -0.40 -9.55 1.18
C LEU A 43 -0.72 -10.73 2.10
N TYR A 44 -0.97 -10.46 3.39
CA TYR A 44 -1.28 -11.49 4.37
C TYR A 44 -2.65 -12.15 4.10
N MET A 45 -3.70 -11.36 3.96
CA MET A 45 -5.07 -11.87 3.77
C MET A 45 -5.24 -12.66 2.49
N HIS A 46 -4.52 -12.30 1.42
CA HIS A 46 -4.54 -13.05 0.17
C HIS A 46 -3.50 -14.17 0.10
N GLN A 47 -2.93 -14.55 1.25
CA GLN A 47 -1.95 -15.64 1.37
C GLN A 47 -0.74 -15.47 0.44
N GLN A 48 -0.33 -14.23 0.19
CA GLN A 48 0.87 -13.90 -0.59
C GLN A 48 2.13 -13.93 0.28
N ILE A 49 1.97 -13.93 1.60
CA ILE A 49 3.02 -14.06 2.60
C ILE A 49 2.56 -14.99 3.73
N PRO A 50 3.48 -15.73 4.38
CA PRO A 50 3.13 -16.76 5.37
C PRO A 50 2.70 -16.21 6.74
N SER A 51 3.08 -14.98 7.07
CA SER A 51 2.76 -14.29 8.32
C SER A 51 2.68 -12.79 8.07
N ILE A 52 2.27 -12.02 9.08
CA ILE A 52 2.22 -10.55 8.94
C ILE A 52 3.61 -10.00 8.63
N LEU A 53 3.66 -8.91 7.84
CA LEU A 53 4.93 -8.34 7.35
C LEU A 53 5.92 -7.97 8.48
N GLN A 54 5.40 -7.62 9.66
CA GLN A 54 6.22 -7.34 10.83
C GLN A 54 7.01 -8.57 11.29
N ASP A 55 6.37 -9.73 11.37
CA ASP A 55 6.99 -10.98 11.82
C ASP A 55 8.03 -11.45 10.79
N ILE A 56 7.72 -11.33 9.49
CA ILE A 56 8.68 -11.65 8.42
C ILE A 56 9.92 -10.75 8.48
N THR A 57 9.72 -9.47 8.76
CA THR A 57 10.84 -8.53 8.92
C THR A 57 11.72 -8.94 10.09
N LEU A 58 11.09 -9.27 11.23
CA LEU A 58 11.81 -9.73 12.42
C LEU A 58 12.57 -11.03 12.16
N GLU A 59 11.94 -12.02 11.52
CA GLU A 59 12.58 -13.30 11.16
C GLU A 59 13.79 -13.07 10.23
N PHE A 60 13.64 -12.18 9.25
CA PHE A 60 14.72 -11.81 8.33
C PHE A 60 15.92 -11.20 9.05
N ASP A 61 15.68 -10.25 9.97
CA ASP A 61 16.72 -9.60 10.76
C ASP A 61 17.41 -10.58 11.73
N LEU A 62 16.64 -11.50 12.34
CA LEU A 62 17.17 -12.56 13.18
C LEU A 62 18.06 -13.52 12.39
N MET A 63 17.67 -13.91 11.16
CA MET A 63 18.52 -14.73 10.29
C MET A 63 19.84 -14.03 9.95
N HIS A 64 19.82 -12.73 9.66
CA HIS A 64 21.04 -11.97 9.40
C HIS A 64 21.94 -11.87 10.63
N THR A 65 21.35 -11.69 11.81
CA THR A 65 22.07 -11.64 13.09
C THR A 65 22.71 -13.00 13.38
N GLU A 66 21.94 -14.09 13.30
CA GLU A 66 22.44 -15.46 13.47
C GLU A 66 23.57 -15.78 12.48
N TYR A 67 23.42 -15.40 11.20
CA TYR A 67 24.46 -15.63 10.19
C TYR A 67 25.78 -14.93 10.55
N LYS A 68 25.71 -13.67 11.03
CA LYS A 68 26.90 -12.92 11.47
C LYS A 68 27.54 -13.54 12.71
N GLU A 69 26.74 -13.99 13.68
CA GLU A 69 27.24 -14.67 14.88
C GLU A 69 27.95 -15.98 14.51
N LEU A 70 27.38 -16.77 13.61
CA LEU A 70 27.99 -17.99 13.08
C LEU A 70 29.31 -17.71 12.35
N GLU A 71 29.42 -16.61 11.60
CA GLU A 71 30.68 -16.18 10.95
C GLU A 71 31.77 -15.85 11.99
N VAL A 72 31.40 -15.12 13.04
CA VAL A 72 32.33 -14.77 14.14
C VAL A 72 32.78 -16.03 14.90
N ASP A 73 31.87 -16.96 15.19
CA ASP A 73 32.19 -18.20 15.89
C ASP A 73 33.10 -19.11 15.06
N LEU A 74 32.88 -19.19 13.74
CA LEU A 74 33.74 -19.95 12.83
C LEU A 74 35.15 -19.37 12.69
N ALA A 75 35.32 -18.06 12.92
CA ALA A 75 36.61 -17.40 12.91
C ALA A 75 37.43 -17.67 14.20
N LYS A 76 36.82 -18.22 15.26
CA LYS A 76 37.52 -18.59 16.49
C LYS A 76 38.34 -19.88 16.27
N THR A 77 39.63 -19.82 16.60
CA THR A 77 40.63 -20.87 16.30
C THR A 77 40.41 -22.20 17.06
N GLU A 78 39.55 -22.24 18.08
CA GLU A 78 39.45 -23.37 19.03
C GLU A 78 38.24 -24.31 18.84
N LEU A 79 37.54 -24.27 17.70
CA LEU A 79 36.40 -25.16 17.49
C LEU A 79 36.82 -26.59 17.13
N LYS A 80 36.37 -27.58 17.93
CA LYS A 80 36.45 -29.01 17.59
C LYS A 80 35.86 -29.27 16.20
N ALA A 81 36.47 -30.15 15.42
CA ALA A 81 36.09 -30.42 14.02
C ALA A 81 34.62 -30.84 13.82
N SER A 82 34.02 -31.55 14.79
CA SER A 82 32.58 -31.91 14.77
C SER A 82 31.68 -30.69 14.94
N LEU A 83 32.01 -29.78 15.85
CA LEU A 83 31.29 -28.53 16.07
C LEU A 83 31.41 -27.63 14.84
N ARG A 84 32.59 -27.56 14.21
CA ARG A 84 32.81 -26.79 12.98
C ARG A 84 31.93 -27.28 11.82
N ARG A 85 31.79 -28.60 11.64
CA ARG A 85 30.88 -29.17 10.63
C ARG A 85 29.42 -28.81 10.89
N LYS A 86 28.97 -28.89 12.15
CA LYS A 86 27.60 -28.49 12.54
C LYS A 86 27.35 -26.99 12.27
N HIS A 87 28.30 -26.12 12.62
CA HIS A 87 28.22 -24.68 12.35
C HIS A 87 28.12 -24.38 10.86
N ILE A 88 28.97 -25.00 10.03
CA ILE A 88 28.92 -24.84 8.57
C ILE A 88 27.57 -25.31 8.02
N GLY A 89 27.02 -26.41 8.53
CA GLY A 89 25.67 -26.88 8.17
C GLY A 89 24.61 -25.83 8.45
N ARG A 90 24.54 -25.33 9.69
CA ARG A 90 23.59 -24.29 10.09
C ARG A 90 23.76 -23.00 9.29
N MET A 91 25.00 -22.57 9.08
CA MET A 91 25.31 -21.38 8.27
C MET A 91 24.79 -21.50 6.83
N ARG A 92 24.84 -22.69 6.23
CA ARG A 92 24.25 -22.94 4.90
C ARG A 92 22.72 -22.83 4.92
N GLU A 93 22.07 -23.38 5.92
CA GLU A 93 20.61 -23.30 6.09
C GLU A 93 20.14 -21.84 6.24
N VAL A 94 20.76 -21.09 7.17
CA VAL A 94 20.44 -19.68 7.41
C VAL A 94 20.68 -18.84 6.15
N LYS A 95 21.82 -19.04 5.47
CA LYS A 95 22.12 -18.36 4.20
C LYS A 95 21.10 -18.65 3.12
N GLN A 96 20.58 -19.89 3.06
CA GLN A 96 19.52 -20.24 2.13
C GLN A 96 18.19 -19.57 2.51
N GLY A 97 17.86 -19.48 3.79
CA GLY A 97 16.71 -18.74 4.32
C GLY A 97 16.75 -17.26 3.92
N ILE A 98 17.88 -16.59 4.19
CA ILE A 98 18.13 -15.20 3.78
C ILE A 98 17.87 -15.02 2.28
N ARG A 99 18.51 -15.84 1.44
CA ARG A 99 18.36 -15.76 -0.03
C ARG A 99 16.91 -15.92 -0.51
N LYS A 100 16.11 -16.74 0.16
CA LYS A 100 14.69 -16.93 -0.19
C LYS A 100 13.88 -15.66 0.06
N MET A 101 14.18 -14.93 1.13
CA MET A 101 13.43 -13.75 1.55
C MET A 101 14.01 -12.43 1.00
N GLU A 102 15.30 -12.41 0.67
CA GLU A 102 16.08 -11.23 0.25
C GLU A 102 15.37 -10.39 -0.81
N LYS A 103 14.91 -11.04 -1.89
CA LYS A 103 14.25 -10.35 -3.00
C LYS A 103 12.93 -9.72 -2.57
N PHE A 104 12.16 -10.42 -1.72
CA PHE A 104 10.90 -9.92 -1.21
C PHE A 104 11.14 -8.70 -0.32
N MET A 105 12.04 -8.82 0.67
CA MET A 105 12.37 -7.74 1.61
C MET A 105 12.97 -6.53 0.89
N SER A 106 13.89 -6.75 -0.05
CA SER A 106 14.45 -5.68 -0.90
C SER A 106 13.36 -4.95 -1.68
N THR A 107 12.39 -5.68 -2.26
CA THR A 107 11.27 -5.07 -2.99
C THR A 107 10.37 -4.24 -2.07
N ILE A 108 10.08 -4.72 -0.86
CA ILE A 108 9.33 -3.99 0.17
C ILE A 108 10.05 -2.68 0.52
N SER A 109 11.35 -2.76 0.82
CA SER A 109 12.17 -1.59 1.14
C SER A 109 12.21 -0.58 -0.01
N SER A 110 12.45 -1.04 -1.25
CA SER A 110 12.47 -0.15 -2.42
C SER A 110 11.11 0.49 -2.70
N LEU A 111 9.99 -0.23 -2.46
CA LEU A 111 8.66 0.35 -2.54
C LEU A 111 8.43 1.40 -1.46
N GLN A 112 8.85 1.15 -0.22
CA GLN A 112 8.73 2.11 0.88
C GLN A 112 9.54 3.37 0.57
N THR A 113 10.79 3.24 0.12
CA THR A 113 11.62 4.38 -0.32
C THR A 113 10.98 5.14 -1.47
N ALA A 114 10.46 4.43 -2.48
CA ALA A 114 9.75 5.05 -3.60
C ALA A 114 8.54 5.88 -3.12
N LEU A 115 7.75 5.34 -2.20
CA LEU A 115 6.59 6.01 -1.64
C LEU A 115 6.98 7.24 -0.81
N GLN A 116 8.04 7.14 0.00
CA GLN A 116 8.58 8.27 0.75
C GLN A 116 9.03 9.41 -0.18
N LEU A 117 9.83 9.09 -1.20
CA LEU A 117 10.28 10.08 -2.20
C LEU A 117 9.12 10.74 -2.93
N LEU A 118 8.10 9.97 -3.29
CA LEU A 118 6.90 10.52 -3.95
C LEU A 118 6.14 11.47 -3.03
N ILE A 119 5.94 11.08 -1.78
CA ILE A 119 5.23 11.91 -0.78
C ILE A 119 6.01 13.19 -0.49
N SER A 120 7.33 13.11 -0.40
CA SER A 120 8.19 14.29 -0.23
C SER A 120 8.10 15.25 -1.42
N GLN A 121 7.91 14.75 -2.64
CA GLN A 121 7.74 15.60 -3.83
C GLN A 121 6.29 16.10 -3.98
N ILE A 122 5.31 15.29 -3.58
CA ILE A 122 3.88 15.53 -3.79
C ILE A 122 3.13 15.14 -2.50
N PRO A 123 3.05 16.04 -1.51
CA PRO A 123 2.45 15.71 -0.22
C PRO A 123 0.94 15.48 -0.31
N ASN A 124 0.28 16.11 -1.28
CA ASN A 124 -1.17 16.02 -1.47
C ASN A 124 -1.54 14.84 -2.39
N ILE A 125 -1.25 13.61 -1.96
CA ILE A 125 -1.69 12.41 -2.69
C ILE A 125 -3.20 12.28 -2.55
N HIS A 126 -3.93 12.34 -3.66
CA HIS A 126 -5.39 12.24 -3.65
C HIS A 126 -5.87 10.78 -3.71
N GLU A 127 -5.16 9.95 -4.48
CA GLU A 127 -5.65 8.63 -4.82
C GLU A 127 -4.51 7.63 -4.99
N VAL A 128 -4.65 6.50 -4.31
CA VAL A 128 -3.77 5.33 -4.40
C VAL A 128 -4.61 4.12 -4.75
N ILE A 129 -4.15 3.33 -5.72
CA ILE A 129 -4.74 2.03 -6.04
C ILE A 129 -3.70 0.95 -5.83
N LEU A 130 -4.09 -0.08 -5.08
CA LEU A 130 -3.34 -1.33 -4.95
C LEU A 130 -4.06 -2.40 -5.76
N VAL A 131 -3.37 -2.95 -6.76
CA VAL A 131 -3.89 -3.98 -7.65
C VAL A 131 -3.21 -5.31 -7.35
N LEU A 132 -3.98 -6.29 -6.91
CA LEU A 132 -3.51 -7.67 -6.77
C LEU A 132 -3.92 -8.47 -8.01
N GLY A 133 -2.95 -9.04 -8.75
CA GLY A 133 -3.25 -9.84 -9.94
C GLY A 133 -2.04 -10.09 -10.84
N THR A 134 -2.30 -10.61 -12.05
CA THR A 134 -1.23 -10.93 -13.02
C THR A 134 -0.59 -9.69 -13.65
N SER A 135 -1.37 -8.60 -13.73
CA SER A 135 -0.95 -7.30 -14.25
C SER A 135 -1.91 -6.22 -13.75
N PRO A 136 -1.54 -4.93 -13.76
CA PRO A 136 -2.42 -3.84 -13.36
C PRO A 136 -3.76 -3.81 -14.13
N ILE A 137 -3.78 -4.23 -15.40
CA ILE A 137 -4.97 -4.24 -16.26
C ILE A 137 -5.85 -5.49 -16.10
N ARG A 138 -5.30 -6.57 -15.52
CA ARG A 138 -5.99 -7.83 -15.21
C ARG A 138 -5.96 -8.11 -13.70
N PRO A 139 -6.65 -7.28 -12.89
CA PRO A 139 -6.76 -7.49 -11.45
C PRO A 139 -7.57 -8.74 -11.12
N GLN A 140 -7.20 -9.38 -10.01
CA GLN A 140 -8.09 -10.24 -9.22
C GLN A 140 -8.81 -9.41 -8.17
N HIS A 141 -8.08 -8.54 -7.48
CA HIS A 141 -8.62 -7.60 -6.49
C HIS A 141 -8.05 -6.20 -6.69
N VAL A 142 -8.87 -5.19 -6.39
CA VAL A 142 -8.49 -3.78 -6.47
C VAL A 142 -8.87 -3.10 -5.17
N TYR A 143 -7.91 -2.42 -4.55
CA TYR A 143 -8.12 -1.59 -3.36
C TYR A 143 -7.84 -0.15 -3.71
N GLN A 144 -8.81 0.72 -3.49
CA GLN A 144 -8.74 2.14 -3.84
C GLN A 144 -8.82 2.95 -2.54
N LEU A 145 -7.77 3.72 -2.27
CA LEU A 145 -7.63 4.58 -1.12
C LEU A 145 -7.68 6.04 -1.61
N CYS A 146 -8.71 6.77 -1.21
CA CYS A 146 -8.87 8.18 -1.54
C CYS A 146 -8.65 9.04 -0.30
N PHE A 147 -7.80 10.06 -0.38
CA PHE A 147 -7.48 10.96 0.73
C PHE A 147 -8.05 12.34 0.44
N SER A 148 -8.96 12.80 1.30
CA SER A 148 -9.56 14.12 1.17
C SER A 148 -8.69 15.15 1.91
N HIS A 149 -8.11 16.09 1.17
CA HIS A 149 -7.30 17.17 1.74
C HIS A 149 -8.18 18.39 2.01
N ALA A 150 -8.33 18.78 3.27
CA ALA A 150 -9.16 19.93 3.66
C ALA A 150 -8.36 21.25 3.62
N ASN A 151 -7.07 21.19 3.88
CA ASN A 151 -6.10 22.28 3.78
C ASN A 151 -4.73 21.65 3.48
N PRO A 152 -3.87 22.28 2.65
CA PRO A 152 -2.50 21.82 2.54
C PRO A 152 -1.85 21.87 3.92
N ALA A 153 -1.41 20.73 4.43
CA ALA A 153 -0.66 20.69 5.67
C ALA A 153 0.56 21.64 5.53
N PRO A 154 0.92 22.40 6.57
CA PRO A 154 2.18 23.13 6.55
C PRO A 154 3.30 22.13 6.22
N SER A 155 4.10 22.47 5.21
CA SER A 155 5.19 21.64 4.69
C SER A 155 6.29 21.48 5.73
N ALA A 156 6.04 20.70 6.76
CA ALA A 156 7.07 20.14 7.62
C ALA A 156 7.68 18.95 6.88
N GLU A 157 9.01 18.81 6.94
CA GLU A 157 9.68 17.60 6.48
C GLU A 157 9.02 16.40 7.17
N ALA A 158 8.41 15.53 6.35
CA ALA A 158 7.69 14.37 6.88
C ALA A 158 8.68 13.42 7.55
N ASN A 159 8.72 13.42 8.89
CA ASN A 159 9.35 12.32 9.61
C ASN A 159 8.44 11.10 9.47
N PHE A 160 8.84 10.13 8.66
CA PHE A 160 8.08 8.90 8.41
C PHE A 160 8.05 7.95 9.63
N ILE A 161 8.14 8.49 10.84
CA ILE A 161 7.99 7.77 12.11
C ILE A 161 6.49 7.49 12.31
N LYS A 162 6.16 6.25 12.66
CA LYS A 162 4.76 5.84 12.84
C LYS A 162 4.20 6.41 14.15
N GLY A 163 3.30 7.38 14.05
CA GLY A 163 2.55 7.91 15.19
C GLY A 163 1.31 7.07 15.55
N LYS A 164 0.77 7.29 16.75
CA LYS A 164 -0.46 6.63 17.23
C LYS A 164 -1.67 6.90 16.32
N THR A 165 -1.74 8.10 15.73
CA THR A 165 -2.80 8.47 14.78
C THR A 165 -2.76 7.60 13.54
N ALA A 166 -1.58 7.36 12.97
CA ALA A 166 -1.39 6.50 11.81
C ALA A 166 -1.80 5.06 12.14
N GLU A 167 -1.37 4.54 13.29
CA GLU A 167 -1.74 3.19 13.73
C GLU A 167 -3.25 3.03 13.90
N GLY A 168 -3.90 3.99 14.56
CA GLY A 168 -5.35 4.00 14.75
C GLY A 168 -6.10 4.06 13.42
N LEU A 169 -5.62 4.87 12.48
CA LEU A 169 -6.23 5.02 11.16
C LEU A 169 -6.06 3.77 10.28
N SER A 170 -4.86 3.20 10.25
CA SER A 170 -4.58 1.92 9.58
C SER A 170 -5.49 0.81 10.11
N ARG A 171 -5.69 0.74 11.43
CA ARG A 171 -6.57 -0.25 12.06
C ARG A 171 -8.03 -0.08 11.62
N LYS A 172 -8.51 1.16 11.54
CA LYS A 172 -9.86 1.45 11.01
C LYS A 172 -9.98 1.03 9.55
N ALA A 173 -8.97 1.33 8.72
CA ALA A 173 -8.94 0.93 7.31
C ALA A 173 -9.00 -0.58 7.14
N ILE A 174 -8.15 -1.31 7.87
CA ILE A 174 -8.12 -2.77 7.83
C ILE A 174 -9.47 -3.36 8.28
N ARG A 175 -10.06 -2.87 9.38
CA ARG A 175 -11.40 -3.33 9.82
C ARG A 175 -12.48 -3.09 8.76
N ALA A 176 -12.46 -1.93 8.11
CA ALA A 176 -13.40 -1.60 7.04
C ALA A 176 -13.23 -2.54 5.82
N LEU A 177 -12.00 -2.91 5.48
CA LEU A 177 -11.72 -3.89 4.43
C LEU A 177 -12.25 -5.28 4.81
N ILE A 178 -12.01 -5.73 6.04
CA ILE A 178 -12.52 -7.00 6.55
C ILE A 178 -14.05 -7.03 6.52
N SER A 179 -14.72 -5.96 6.97
CA SER A 179 -16.19 -5.88 6.92
C SER A 179 -16.77 -5.89 5.51
N LYS A 180 -15.94 -5.56 4.51
CA LYS A 180 -16.29 -5.63 3.09
C LYS A 180 -15.92 -6.96 2.45
N ASP A 181 -15.50 -7.95 3.24
CA ASP A 181 -15.12 -9.29 2.78
C ASP A 181 -13.77 -9.34 2.03
N ALA A 182 -12.84 -8.46 2.37
CA ALA A 182 -11.48 -8.51 1.81
C ALA A 182 -10.73 -9.75 2.31
N GLY A 183 -10.39 -10.65 1.38
CA GLY A 183 -9.63 -11.88 1.65
C GLY A 183 -10.48 -13.14 1.76
N SER A 184 -11.78 -13.09 1.47
CA SER A 184 -12.67 -14.26 1.47
C SER A 184 -12.51 -15.19 0.26
N SER A 185 -11.74 -14.77 -0.74
CA SER A 185 -11.48 -15.56 -1.94
C SER A 185 -10.50 -16.70 -1.67
N SER A 186 -10.74 -17.84 -2.31
CA SER A 186 -9.81 -18.98 -2.32
C SER A 186 -8.43 -18.59 -2.84
N TYR A 187 -7.37 -19.18 -2.28
CA TYR A 187 -6.00 -18.98 -2.72
C TYR A 187 -5.79 -19.47 -4.17
N LEU A 188 -5.37 -18.55 -5.06
CA LEU A 188 -5.10 -18.83 -6.47
C LEU A 188 -3.61 -18.98 -6.79
N GLY A 189 -2.78 -19.15 -5.76
CA GLY A 189 -1.32 -19.17 -5.90
C GLY A 189 -0.65 -17.79 -5.77
N PRO A 190 0.70 -17.74 -5.82
CA PRO A 190 1.45 -16.51 -5.71
C PRO A 190 1.21 -15.58 -6.90
N THR A 191 0.81 -14.34 -6.62
CA THR A 191 0.54 -13.28 -7.60
C THR A 191 1.35 -12.03 -7.29
N LYS A 192 1.05 -10.90 -7.96
CA LYS A 192 1.75 -9.63 -7.76
C LYS A 192 0.83 -8.54 -7.24
N LEU A 193 1.34 -7.75 -6.31
CA LEU A 193 0.75 -6.50 -5.87
C LEU A 193 1.43 -5.32 -6.57
N PHE A 194 0.64 -4.52 -7.29
CA PHE A 194 1.06 -3.31 -7.97
C PHE A 194 0.53 -2.08 -7.25
N LEU A 195 1.38 -1.08 -7.08
CA LEU A 195 1.03 0.23 -6.53
C LEU A 195 0.86 1.23 -7.68
N MET A 196 -0.32 1.83 -7.77
CA MET A 196 -0.66 2.91 -8.68
C MET A 196 -0.97 4.16 -7.87
N ILE A 197 -0.44 5.30 -8.28
CA ILE A 197 -0.67 6.58 -7.60
C ILE A 197 -1.10 7.60 -8.63
N LYS A 198 -2.15 8.37 -8.31
CA LYS A 198 -2.59 9.49 -9.13
C LYS A 198 -1.80 10.73 -8.72
N ALA A 199 -1.04 11.29 -9.66
CA ALA A 199 -0.13 12.40 -9.40
C ALA A 199 -0.06 13.37 -10.61
N PRO A 200 0.32 14.63 -10.37
CA PRO A 200 0.64 15.59 -11.44
C PRO A 200 1.64 15.04 -12.46
N THR A 201 1.47 15.45 -13.72
CA THR A 201 2.41 15.14 -14.82
C THR A 201 3.84 15.62 -14.57
N SER A 202 4.03 16.58 -13.66
CA SER A 202 5.35 17.08 -13.23
C SER A 202 6.12 16.14 -12.31
N LEU A 203 5.52 15.04 -11.84
CA LEU A 203 6.21 14.02 -11.04
C LEU A 203 7.44 13.48 -11.79
N ASN A 204 8.62 13.62 -11.20
CA ASN A 204 9.88 13.21 -11.81
C ASN A 204 10.63 12.21 -10.92
N LEU A 205 10.14 10.97 -10.87
CA LEU A 205 10.80 9.84 -10.20
C LEU A 205 10.95 8.64 -11.15
N PRO A 206 11.68 8.76 -12.27
CA PRO A 206 11.69 7.76 -13.35
C PRO A 206 12.27 6.41 -12.93
N LEU A 207 13.11 6.38 -11.88
CA LEU A 207 13.67 5.17 -11.28
C LEU A 207 12.63 4.38 -10.46
N HIS A 208 11.56 5.03 -10.02
CA HIS A 208 10.56 4.43 -9.12
C HIS A 208 9.18 4.36 -9.74
N PHE A 209 8.82 5.29 -10.62
CA PHE A 209 7.47 5.41 -11.17
C PHE A 209 7.47 5.53 -12.69
N LEU A 210 6.44 4.94 -13.30
CA LEU A 210 6.20 4.97 -14.74
C LEU A 210 4.85 5.63 -15.02
N PRO A 211 4.76 6.67 -15.86
CA PRO A 211 3.48 7.26 -16.23
C PRO A 211 2.63 6.26 -17.03
N LYS A 212 1.33 6.24 -16.75
CA LYS A 212 0.31 5.37 -17.34
C LYS A 212 -0.96 6.16 -17.65
N ARG A 213 -0.89 7.06 -18.63
CA ARG A 213 -2.01 7.96 -18.99
C ARG A 213 -3.31 7.22 -19.29
N ASP A 214 -3.21 6.08 -19.99
CA ASP A 214 -4.37 5.28 -20.41
C ASP A 214 -4.70 4.12 -19.46
N PHE A 215 -4.21 4.17 -18.21
CA PHE A 215 -4.47 3.11 -17.26
C PHE A 215 -5.96 2.96 -16.97
N ARG A 216 -6.52 1.82 -17.38
CA ARG A 216 -7.86 1.34 -17.02
C ARG A 216 -7.79 -0.15 -16.81
N TYR A 217 -8.32 -0.62 -15.68
CA TYR A 217 -8.48 -2.06 -15.42
C TYR A 217 -9.89 -2.52 -15.80
N SER A 218 -10.09 -3.84 -15.88
CA SER A 218 -11.36 -4.45 -16.26
C SER A 218 -12.54 -3.97 -15.39
N LYS A 219 -13.64 -3.54 -16.03
CA LYS A 219 -14.90 -3.15 -15.35
C LYS A 219 -15.60 -4.31 -14.61
N LYS A 220 -15.16 -5.56 -14.85
CA LYS A 220 -15.72 -6.75 -14.17
C LYS A 220 -15.32 -6.84 -12.70
N ILE A 221 -14.28 -6.11 -12.27
CA ILE A 221 -13.81 -6.13 -10.89
C ILE A 221 -14.42 -4.97 -10.12
N VAL A 222 -15.08 -5.30 -9.00
CA VAL A 222 -15.59 -4.31 -8.05
C VAL A 222 -14.47 -3.97 -7.05
N PRO A 223 -14.01 -2.71 -6.99
CA PRO A 223 -12.93 -2.31 -6.08
C PRO A 223 -13.40 -2.11 -4.64
N PHE A 224 -12.52 -2.43 -3.69
CA PHE A 224 -12.66 -2.04 -2.29
C PHE A 224 -12.30 -0.55 -2.15
N ARG A 225 -13.32 0.30 -2.05
CA ARG A 225 -13.17 1.75 -1.98
C ARG A 225 -13.23 2.27 -0.55
N LEU A 226 -12.13 2.88 -0.11
CA LEU A 226 -12.01 3.59 1.16
C LEU A 226 -11.77 5.08 0.90
N ARG A 227 -12.47 5.94 1.63
CA ARG A 227 -12.24 7.39 1.61
C ARG A 227 -11.85 7.85 3.00
N PHE A 228 -10.72 8.53 3.10
CA PHE A 228 -10.19 9.09 4.33
C PHE A 228 -10.53 10.57 4.42
N ARG A 229 -11.05 11.00 5.57
CA ARG A 229 -11.46 12.38 5.85
C ARG A 229 -11.05 12.81 7.26
N CYS A 230 -10.68 14.08 7.40
CA CYS A 230 -10.48 14.72 8.70
C CYS A 230 -11.82 15.25 9.22
N ARG A 231 -12.16 14.98 10.49
CA ARG A 231 -13.45 15.41 11.07
C ARG A 231 -13.67 16.92 11.07
N THR A 232 -12.60 17.69 11.20
CA THR A 232 -12.62 19.17 11.10
C THR A 232 -13.13 19.68 9.74
N GLN A 233 -13.19 18.82 8.72
CA GLN A 233 -13.73 19.13 7.40
C GLN A 233 -15.27 19.18 7.36
N GLY A 234 -15.97 18.42 8.22
CA GLY A 234 -17.44 18.39 8.24
C GLY A 234 -18.06 19.64 8.87
N LEU A 235 -17.34 20.28 9.81
CA LEU A 235 -17.83 21.45 10.54
C LEU A 235 -17.82 22.74 9.70
N LYS A 236 -16.94 22.85 8.70
CA LYS A 236 -16.88 24.05 7.83
C LYS A 236 -18.00 24.10 6.79
N ILE A 237 -18.61 22.97 6.44
CA ILE A 237 -19.69 22.93 5.45
C ILE A 237 -21.01 23.40 6.08
N ASP A 238 -21.21 23.18 7.39
CA ASP A 238 -22.42 23.62 8.11
C ASP A 238 -22.41 25.12 8.49
N GLU A 239 -21.25 25.77 8.60
CA GLU A 239 -21.18 27.22 8.88
C GLU A 239 -21.40 28.10 7.62
N ASP A 240 -21.13 27.57 6.43
CA ASP A 240 -21.21 28.33 5.16
C ASP A 240 -22.62 28.40 4.55
N HIS A 241 -23.63 27.77 5.17
CA HIS A 241 -25.01 27.81 4.67
C HIS A 241 -25.78 29.13 4.99
N ASN A 242 -25.15 30.11 5.64
CA ASN A 242 -25.79 31.38 6.03
C ASN A 242 -25.14 32.66 5.47
N SER A 243 -24.50 32.63 4.30
CA SER A 243 -24.17 33.89 3.61
C SER A 243 -24.22 33.82 2.07
N LEU A 244 -24.70 34.92 1.48
CA LEU A 244 -25.22 35.13 0.13
C LEU A 244 -24.32 34.72 -1.08
N PRO A 245 -24.91 34.58 -2.29
CA PRO A 245 -24.27 34.02 -3.46
C PRO A 245 -23.37 35.03 -4.17
N GLY A 246 -22.17 34.61 -4.56
CA GLY A 246 -21.29 35.43 -5.39
C GLY A 246 -19.84 35.42 -4.96
N ARG A 247 -19.20 34.24 -4.95
CA ARG A 247 -17.76 34.15 -5.12
C ARG A 247 -17.48 33.07 -6.14
N SER A 248 -16.94 33.50 -7.28
CA SER A 248 -16.48 32.66 -8.36
C SER A 248 -15.68 31.50 -7.78
N SER A 249 -16.14 30.28 -8.07
CA SER A 249 -15.39 29.05 -7.92
C SER A 249 -13.95 29.33 -8.33
N GLY A 250 -13.04 29.26 -7.36
CA GLY A 250 -11.61 29.33 -7.63
C GLY A 250 -11.34 28.35 -8.75
N ILE A 251 -10.99 28.90 -9.91
CA ILE A 251 -10.71 28.13 -11.12
C ILE A 251 -9.72 27.05 -10.73
N ASP A 252 -10.17 25.81 -10.86
CA ASP A 252 -9.41 24.59 -10.82
C ASP A 252 -8.05 24.82 -11.49
N SER A 253 -6.98 24.88 -10.70
CA SER A 253 -5.71 24.35 -11.17
C SER A 253 -5.87 22.83 -11.18
N SER A 254 -6.68 22.33 -12.11
CA SER A 254 -6.71 20.96 -12.57
C SER A 254 -5.31 20.66 -13.11
N ASN A 255 -4.37 20.39 -12.20
CA ASN A 255 -3.16 19.68 -12.55
C ASN A 255 -3.66 18.40 -13.23
N ASP A 256 -3.31 18.21 -14.50
CA ASP A 256 -3.63 16.99 -15.23
C ASP A 256 -3.06 15.80 -14.46
N LEU A 257 -3.87 15.22 -13.59
CA LEU A 257 -3.46 14.12 -12.75
C LEU A 257 -3.50 12.85 -13.60
N ILE A 258 -2.37 12.18 -13.72
CA ILE A 258 -2.26 10.91 -14.43
C ILE A 258 -1.89 9.79 -13.46
N TRP A 259 -2.13 8.56 -13.88
CA TRP A 259 -1.69 7.39 -13.12
C TRP A 259 -0.18 7.17 -13.29
N PHE A 260 0.49 6.88 -12.19
CA PHE A 260 1.88 6.42 -12.15
C PHE A 260 1.95 5.06 -11.50
N GLN A 261 2.58 4.10 -12.18
CA GLN A 261 2.83 2.77 -11.67
C GLN A 261 4.18 2.73 -10.96
N CYS A 262 4.22 2.28 -9.71
CA CYS A 262 5.47 1.95 -9.04
C CYS A 262 6.15 0.75 -9.75
N ARG A 263 7.44 0.87 -10.02
CA ARG A 263 8.26 -0.18 -10.63
C ARG A 263 8.47 -1.39 -9.71
N HIS A 264 8.34 -1.20 -8.41
CA HIS A 264 8.57 -2.21 -7.38
C HIS A 264 7.30 -3.02 -7.09
N ALA A 265 6.90 -3.86 -8.05
CA ALA A 265 5.76 -4.77 -7.85
C ALA A 265 6.14 -5.92 -6.89
N ILE A 266 5.39 -6.09 -5.81
CA ILE A 266 5.67 -7.11 -4.80
C ILE A 266 5.13 -8.44 -5.31
N LYS A 267 5.99 -9.44 -5.44
CA LYS A 267 5.57 -10.82 -5.77
C LYS A 267 5.39 -11.60 -4.47
N GLY A 268 4.27 -12.30 -4.34
CA GLY A 268 4.03 -13.21 -3.22
C GLY A 268 5.11 -14.30 -3.12
N ILE A 269 5.39 -14.74 -1.91
CA ILE A 269 6.32 -15.82 -1.59
C ILE A 269 5.55 -17.13 -1.70
N ALA A 270 6.14 -18.13 -2.35
CA ALA A 270 5.57 -19.47 -2.33
C ALA A 270 5.88 -20.13 -0.98
N PHE A 271 4.84 -20.51 -0.25
CA PHE A 271 4.93 -21.33 0.96
C PHE A 271 3.85 -22.41 0.91
N LYS A 272 4.00 -23.45 1.72
CA LYS A 272 2.97 -24.49 1.85
C LYS A 272 1.80 -23.88 2.63
N THR A 273 0.71 -23.61 1.93
CA THR A 273 -0.59 -23.39 2.58
C THR A 273 -1.08 -24.75 3.04
N THR A 274 -1.38 -24.92 4.32
CA THR A 274 -2.17 -26.07 4.76
C THR A 274 -3.50 -26.00 4.02
N GLU A 275 -3.77 -26.97 3.15
CA GLU A 275 -5.09 -27.15 2.57
C GLU A 275 -6.04 -27.40 3.75
N GLU A 276 -7.01 -26.49 3.95
CA GLU A 276 -8.09 -26.73 4.90
C GLU A 276 -8.95 -27.89 4.34
N GLU A 277 -8.99 -29.01 5.07
CA GLU A 277 -9.94 -30.12 4.84
C GLU A 277 -11.39 -29.69 5.14
#